data_AF-A0A952KKU6-F1
#
_entry.id   AF-A0A952KKU6-F1
#
_cell.length_a   1.000
_cell.length_b   1.000
_cell.length_c   1.000
_cell.angle_alpha   90.00
_cell.angle_beta   90.00
_cell.angle_gamma   90.00
#
_symmetry.space_group_name_H-M   'P 1'
#
loop_
_entity.id
_entity.type
_entity.pdbx_description
1 polymer ?
#
loop_
_entity_poly.entity_id
_entity_poly.type
_entity_poly.pdbx_seq_one_letter_code
_entity_poly.pdbx_strand_id
1 'polypeptide(L)'
;MTRLSKRVFPFGADAQLRARPRAAADDGRWRPVSEPILHDGDLPDGLDLGDVIAIDTETMGLNPVRDRLCLAQLSAGDGTVHLVQFRKGAYDAPNLKALLADPARLKLFHFARFDIAALQAYLGVVTAPVYCTKIASKLVRTFTDRHGLKDLCRDLLGVELSKQQQSSDWGSDQLTPEQLRYAASDVLYLHALKARLDEMLRREERAALAQACFDFLPARAALDLGGWPDLDIFAH
;
A
#
# COMPACT_ATOMS: atom_id res chain seq x y z
N MET A 1 -29.56 41.85 -30.32
CA MET A 1 -29.97 42.08 -28.91
C MET A 1 -30.80 40.90 -28.46
N THR A 2 -30.14 39.87 -27.94
CA THR A 2 -30.70 38.55 -27.63
C THR A 2 -31.03 38.50 -26.14
N ARG A 3 -32.29 38.19 -25.77
CA ARG A 3 -32.73 38.12 -24.37
C ARG A 3 -32.25 36.83 -23.72
N LEU A 4 -31.64 36.98 -22.55
CA LEU A 4 -31.16 35.93 -21.64
C LEU A 4 -32.27 35.40 -20.73
N SER A 5 -32.22 34.08 -20.52
CA SER A 5 -32.37 33.36 -19.25
C SER A 5 -33.69 33.46 -18.45
N LYS A 6 -34.31 32.29 -18.20
CA LYS A 6 -34.30 31.61 -16.88
C LYS A 6 -35.01 30.25 -17.00
N ARG A 7 -34.24 29.16 -16.98
CA ARG A 7 -34.76 27.82 -16.63
C ARG A 7 -34.40 27.55 -15.17
N VAL A 8 -35.43 27.31 -14.37
CA VAL A 8 -35.32 26.87 -12.98
C VAL A 8 -35.20 25.35 -12.99
N PHE A 9 -34.14 24.81 -12.39
CA PHE A 9 -34.03 23.37 -12.08
C PHE A 9 -34.49 23.16 -10.62
N PRO A 10 -35.29 22.12 -10.32
CA PRO A 10 -35.68 21.83 -8.95
C PRO A 10 -34.53 21.14 -8.19
N PHE A 11 -34.45 21.52 -6.92
CA PHE A 11 -33.53 21.03 -5.90
C PHE A 11 -33.66 19.52 -5.64
N GLY A 12 -32.52 18.92 -5.27
CA GLY A 12 -32.29 17.49 -5.13
C GLY A 12 -33.05 16.79 -4.01
N ALA A 13 -33.19 15.48 -4.21
CA ALA A 13 -33.64 14.53 -3.21
C ALA A 13 -32.46 14.09 -2.34
N ASP A 14 -32.69 14.09 -1.03
CA ASP A 14 -31.81 13.61 0.03
C ASP A 14 -31.31 12.18 -0.22
N ALA A 15 -30.03 12.05 -0.56
CA ALA A 15 -29.30 10.82 -0.34
C ALA A 15 -28.83 10.82 1.12
N GLN A 16 -29.48 10.02 1.96
CA GLN A 16 -29.05 9.75 3.33
C GLN A 16 -27.62 9.21 3.31
N LEU A 17 -26.65 10.09 3.59
CA LEU A 17 -25.27 9.73 3.86
C LEU A 17 -25.28 8.86 5.13
N ARG A 18 -25.17 7.54 4.97
CA ARG A 18 -24.86 6.66 6.10
C ARG A 18 -23.48 7.07 6.59
N ALA A 19 -23.42 7.67 7.77
CA ALA A 19 -22.18 7.98 8.44
C ALA A 19 -21.34 6.70 8.59
N ARG A 20 -20.18 6.66 7.92
CA ARG A 20 -19.19 5.59 8.11
C ARG A 20 -18.68 5.65 9.56
N PRO A 21 -18.45 4.49 10.22
CA PRO A 21 -17.92 4.49 11.57
C PRO A 21 -16.59 5.24 11.63
N ARG A 22 -16.51 6.18 12.57
CA ARG A 22 -15.32 6.97 12.87
C ARG A 22 -14.18 6.00 13.21
N ALA A 23 -13.02 6.15 12.57
CA ALA A 23 -11.80 5.44 12.98
C ALA A 23 -11.65 5.59 14.50
N ALA A 24 -11.56 4.45 15.20
CA ALA A 24 -11.51 4.43 16.66
C ALA A 24 -10.33 5.29 17.13
N ALA A 25 -10.57 6.14 18.13
CA ALA A 25 -9.51 6.86 18.81
C ALA A 25 -8.55 5.83 19.42
N ASP A 26 -7.29 5.90 18.99
CA ASP A 26 -6.18 5.06 19.44
C ASP A 26 -5.93 5.31 20.94
N ASP A 27 -6.26 4.33 21.78
CA ASP A 27 -5.97 4.32 23.22
C ASP A 27 -4.49 4.02 23.52
N GLY A 28 -3.64 4.04 22.48
CA GLY A 28 -2.22 3.73 22.53
C GLY A 28 -1.96 2.23 22.70
N ARG A 29 -2.98 1.38 22.65
CA ARG A 29 -2.84 -0.08 22.75
C ARG A 29 -3.04 -0.71 21.37
N TRP A 30 -1.92 -1.01 20.73
CA TRP A 30 -1.89 -1.85 19.54
C TRP A 30 -2.49 -3.22 19.85
N ARG A 31 -3.54 -3.57 19.10
CA ARG A 31 -4.21 -4.87 19.25
C ARG A 31 -3.29 -5.97 18.70
N PRO A 32 -3.34 -7.18 19.28
CA PRO A 32 -2.72 -8.35 18.66
C PRO A 32 -3.23 -8.49 17.22
N VAL A 33 -2.33 -8.86 16.30
CA VAL A 33 -2.69 -9.15 14.91
C VAL A 33 -3.79 -10.23 14.93
N SER A 34 -4.99 -9.90 14.47
CA SER A 34 -6.03 -10.93 14.24
C SER A 34 -5.53 -11.89 13.17
N GLU A 35 -5.99 -13.16 13.22
CA GLU A 35 -5.62 -14.12 12.18
C GLU A 35 -5.98 -13.56 10.78
N PRO A 36 -5.00 -13.48 9.87
CA PRO A 36 -5.25 -12.93 8.54
C PRO A 36 -6.09 -13.90 7.70
N ILE A 37 -6.87 -13.34 6.79
CA ILE A 37 -7.73 -14.11 5.89
C ILE A 37 -6.93 -14.42 4.62
N LEU A 38 -6.59 -15.69 4.41
CA LEU A 38 -5.86 -16.17 3.24
C LEU A 38 -6.82 -16.52 2.09
N HIS A 39 -6.52 -16.00 0.91
CA HIS A 39 -7.21 -16.26 -0.36
C HIS A 39 -6.26 -16.90 -1.37
N ASP A 40 -6.80 -17.78 -2.22
CA ASP A 40 -6.06 -18.46 -3.28
C ASP A 40 -6.25 -17.73 -4.62
N GLY A 41 -5.20 -17.08 -5.12
CA GLY A 41 -5.16 -16.47 -6.44
C GLY A 41 -5.82 -15.11 -6.60
N ASP A 42 -6.88 -14.77 -5.87
CA ASP A 42 -7.56 -13.47 -5.94
C ASP A 42 -8.30 -13.08 -4.65
N LEU A 43 -8.75 -11.83 -4.56
CA LEU A 43 -9.71 -11.38 -3.55
C LEU A 43 -11.13 -11.89 -3.89
N PRO A 44 -12.00 -12.06 -2.87
CA PRO A 44 -13.39 -12.43 -3.09
C PRO A 44 -14.20 -11.29 -3.71
N ASP A 45 -15.23 -11.65 -4.48
CA ASP A 45 -16.13 -10.70 -5.12
C ASP A 45 -16.81 -9.77 -4.09
N GLY A 46 -16.85 -8.48 -4.42
CA GLY A 46 -17.56 -7.47 -3.61
C GLY A 46 -16.87 -7.06 -2.31
N LEU A 47 -15.65 -7.52 -2.04
CA LEU A 47 -14.86 -7.03 -0.90
C LEU A 47 -14.55 -5.53 -1.06
N ASP A 48 -14.93 -4.74 -0.07
CA ASP A 48 -14.60 -3.32 -0.02
C ASP A 48 -13.63 -3.02 1.12
N LEU A 49 -12.42 -2.56 0.74
CA LEU A 49 -11.37 -2.14 1.68
C LEU A 49 -11.33 -0.61 1.86
N GLY A 50 -12.34 0.10 1.35
CA GLY A 50 -12.47 1.55 1.46
C GLY A 50 -11.53 2.31 0.52
N ASP A 51 -11.26 3.57 0.89
CA ASP A 51 -10.61 4.54 0.01
C ASP A 51 -9.09 4.58 0.17
N VAL A 52 -8.56 4.00 1.26
CA VAL A 52 -7.12 3.97 1.57
C VAL A 52 -6.75 2.56 2.02
N ILE A 53 -5.84 1.93 1.29
CA ILE A 53 -5.56 0.50 1.43
C ILE A 53 -4.06 0.32 1.59
N ALA A 54 -3.65 -0.29 2.70
CA ALA A 54 -2.28 -0.69 2.95
C ALA A 54 -1.96 -1.94 2.15
N ILE A 55 -0.84 -1.94 1.44
CA ILE A 55 -0.41 -3.03 0.57
C ILE A 55 1.08 -3.29 0.77
N ASP A 56 1.45 -4.56 0.77
CA ASP A 56 2.83 -5.03 0.65
C ASP A 56 2.84 -6.34 -0.19
N THR A 57 4.02 -6.80 -0.59
CA THR A 57 4.17 -8.05 -1.34
C THR A 57 5.31 -8.93 -0.83
N GLU A 58 5.14 -10.24 -0.95
CA GLU A 58 6.24 -11.20 -0.79
C GLU A 58 6.57 -11.87 -2.11
N THR A 59 7.87 -12.05 -2.33
CA THR A 59 8.45 -12.58 -3.56
C THR A 59 9.53 -13.61 -3.24
N MET A 60 9.98 -14.36 -4.24
CA MET A 60 11.12 -15.28 -4.07
C MET A 60 12.48 -14.57 -3.86
N GLY A 61 12.52 -13.24 -3.95
CA GLY A 61 13.75 -12.45 -3.98
C GLY A 61 13.53 -11.09 -4.66
N LEU A 62 14.61 -10.30 -4.75
CA LEU A 62 14.51 -8.87 -5.09
C LEU A 62 14.63 -8.55 -6.58
N ASN A 63 14.64 -9.55 -7.47
CA ASN A 63 14.65 -9.33 -8.92
C ASN A 63 13.28 -9.68 -9.52
N PRO A 64 12.40 -8.71 -9.85
CA PRO A 64 11.07 -8.98 -10.38
C PRO A 64 11.05 -9.82 -11.67
N VAL A 65 12.15 -9.84 -12.45
CA VAL A 65 12.26 -10.64 -13.68
C VAL A 65 12.50 -12.13 -13.38
N ARG A 66 13.17 -12.44 -12.26
CA ARG A 66 13.55 -13.81 -11.88
C ARG A 66 12.68 -14.36 -10.74
N ASP A 67 12.38 -13.51 -9.78
CA ASP A 67 11.84 -13.84 -8.49
C ASP A 67 10.35 -13.52 -8.46
N ARG A 68 9.55 -14.59 -8.50
CA ARG A 68 8.10 -14.46 -8.70
C ARG A 68 7.37 -13.81 -7.53
N LEU A 69 6.27 -13.13 -7.83
CA LEU A 69 5.25 -12.74 -6.86
C LEU A 69 4.64 -14.01 -6.23
N CYS A 70 4.57 -14.02 -4.90
CA CYS A 70 4.09 -15.14 -4.10
C CYS A 70 2.91 -14.76 -3.21
N LEU A 71 2.89 -13.54 -2.67
CA LEU A 71 1.84 -13.07 -1.76
C LEU A 71 1.61 -11.57 -1.98
N ALA A 72 0.36 -11.13 -1.90
CA ALA A 72 0.02 -9.74 -1.70
C ALA A 72 -0.78 -9.61 -0.40
N GLN A 73 -0.46 -8.60 0.42
CA GLN A 73 -1.16 -8.35 1.68
C GLN A 73 -1.94 -7.05 1.58
N LEU A 74 -3.16 -7.01 2.12
CA LEU A 74 -4.03 -5.85 2.06
C LEU A 74 -4.71 -5.59 3.40
N SER A 75 -4.76 -4.33 3.83
CA SER A 75 -5.53 -3.91 5.01
C SER A 75 -6.21 -2.57 4.79
N ALA A 76 -7.41 -2.42 5.35
CA ALA A 76 -8.13 -1.15 5.42
C ALA A 76 -7.73 -0.30 6.65
N GLY A 77 -6.79 -0.79 7.48
CA GLY A 77 -6.39 -0.13 8.72
C GLY A 77 -7.37 -0.35 9.88
N ASP A 78 -8.27 -1.33 9.76
CA ASP A 78 -9.30 -1.69 10.75
C ASP A 78 -8.88 -2.85 11.67
N GLY A 79 -7.67 -3.38 11.48
CA GLY A 79 -7.15 -4.56 12.18
C GLY A 79 -7.19 -5.84 11.34
N THR A 80 -8.02 -5.89 10.30
CA THR A 80 -8.16 -7.05 9.42
C THR A 80 -7.10 -7.01 8.32
N VAL A 81 -6.55 -8.17 7.99
CA VAL A 81 -5.62 -8.34 6.86
C VAL A 81 -6.10 -9.45 5.94
N HIS A 82 -6.11 -9.15 4.64
CA HIS A 82 -6.35 -10.10 3.56
C HIS A 82 -5.03 -10.44 2.90
N LEU A 83 -4.77 -11.73 2.69
CA LEU A 83 -3.56 -12.23 2.04
C LEU A 83 -3.98 -12.96 0.76
N VAL A 84 -3.42 -12.60 -0.39
CA VAL A 84 -3.67 -13.27 -1.67
C VAL A 84 -2.42 -14.04 -2.07
N GLN A 85 -2.48 -15.37 -1.98
CA GLN A 85 -1.35 -16.24 -2.35
C GLN A 85 -1.39 -16.58 -3.83
N PHE A 86 -0.24 -16.48 -4.50
CA PHE A 86 -0.09 -16.78 -5.92
C PHE A 86 0.73 -18.05 -6.14
N ARG A 87 0.17 -18.97 -6.93
CA ARG A 87 0.90 -20.14 -7.44
C ARG A 87 1.71 -19.75 -8.67
N LYS A 88 2.82 -20.45 -8.89
CA LYS A 88 3.68 -20.22 -10.06
C LYS A 88 2.86 -20.38 -11.35
N GLY A 89 2.80 -19.31 -12.16
CA GLY A 89 2.08 -19.28 -13.42
C GLY A 89 0.58 -18.99 -13.31
N ALA A 90 0.06 -18.75 -12.11
CA ALA A 90 -1.34 -18.40 -11.87
C ALA A 90 -1.44 -16.97 -11.29
N TYR A 91 -1.77 -16.01 -12.16
CA TYR A 91 -1.82 -14.58 -11.84
C TYR A 91 -3.11 -13.90 -12.34
N ASP A 92 -4.16 -14.70 -12.53
CA ASP A 92 -5.47 -14.18 -12.90
C ASP A 92 -6.24 -13.76 -11.64
N ALA A 93 -5.98 -12.51 -11.24
CA ALA A 93 -6.53 -11.88 -10.02
C ALA A 93 -7.38 -10.64 -10.39
N PRO A 94 -8.51 -10.79 -11.10
CA PRO A 94 -9.30 -9.66 -11.58
C PRO A 94 -9.75 -8.69 -10.47
N ASN A 95 -10.14 -9.18 -9.29
CA ASN A 95 -10.62 -8.34 -8.19
C ASN A 95 -9.47 -7.52 -7.59
N LEU A 96 -8.33 -8.16 -7.34
CA LEU A 96 -7.13 -7.46 -6.88
C LEU A 96 -6.64 -6.44 -7.91
N LYS A 97 -6.59 -6.80 -9.21
CA LYS A 97 -6.19 -5.88 -10.29
C LYS A 97 -7.10 -4.66 -10.36
N ALA A 98 -8.42 -4.86 -10.25
CA ALA A 98 -9.39 -3.77 -10.24
C ALA A 98 -9.14 -2.80 -9.08
N LEU A 99 -8.89 -3.33 -7.87
CA LEU A 99 -8.57 -2.54 -6.68
C LEU A 99 -7.25 -1.77 -6.82
N LEU A 100 -6.20 -2.42 -7.34
CA LEU A 100 -4.88 -1.81 -7.55
C LEU A 100 -4.92 -0.66 -8.58
N ALA A 101 -5.72 -0.83 -9.64
CA ALA A 101 -5.87 0.17 -10.70
C ALA A 101 -6.85 1.31 -10.36
N ASP A 102 -7.66 1.17 -9.30
CA ASP A 102 -8.72 2.12 -8.98
C ASP A 102 -8.16 3.50 -8.60
N PRO A 103 -8.39 4.56 -9.39
CA PRO A 103 -7.86 5.89 -9.12
C PRO A 103 -8.53 6.56 -7.90
N ALA A 104 -9.68 6.08 -7.45
CA ALA A 104 -10.37 6.59 -6.27
C ALA A 104 -9.79 6.04 -4.96
N ARG A 105 -8.92 5.02 -5.03
CA ARG A 105 -8.35 4.34 -3.87
C ARG A 105 -6.85 4.59 -3.77
N LEU A 106 -6.39 5.11 -2.64
CA LEU A 106 -4.97 5.31 -2.36
C LEU A 106 -4.32 4.02 -1.85
N LYS A 107 -3.23 3.60 -2.47
CA LYS A 107 -2.46 2.43 -2.03
C LYS A 107 -1.25 2.84 -1.18
N LEU A 108 -1.23 2.46 0.09
CA LEU A 108 -0.14 2.75 1.04
C LEU A 108 0.88 1.62 1.04
N PHE A 109 2.14 1.96 0.80
CA PHE A 109 3.25 1.01 0.84
C PHE A 109 4.35 1.50 1.79
N HIS A 110 5.21 0.57 2.21
CA HIS A 110 6.53 0.90 2.70
C HIS A 110 7.58 0.47 1.69
N PHE A 111 8.23 1.43 1.01
CA PHE A 111 9.14 1.18 -0.13
C PHE A 111 8.46 0.67 -1.42
N ALA A 112 7.34 1.31 -1.79
CA ALA A 112 6.49 0.97 -2.94
C ALA A 112 7.20 0.67 -4.28
N ARG A 113 8.40 1.21 -4.50
CA ARG A 113 9.15 1.06 -5.76
C ARG A 113 9.25 -0.41 -6.19
N PHE A 114 9.55 -1.30 -5.26
CA PHE A 114 9.69 -2.72 -5.52
C PHE A 114 8.33 -3.39 -5.78
N ASP A 115 7.37 -3.17 -4.89
CA ASP A 115 6.05 -3.81 -4.96
C ASP A 115 5.29 -3.43 -6.22
N ILE A 116 5.33 -2.16 -6.61
CA ILE A 116 4.69 -1.69 -7.85
C ILE A 116 5.31 -2.40 -9.06
N ALA A 117 6.63 -2.58 -9.09
CA ALA A 117 7.30 -3.30 -10.17
C ALA A 117 6.92 -4.79 -10.19
N ALA A 118 6.86 -5.45 -9.03
CA ALA A 118 6.42 -6.83 -8.93
C ALA A 118 4.94 -7.02 -9.36
N LEU A 119 4.04 -6.17 -8.88
CA LEU A 119 2.62 -6.19 -9.25
C LEU A 119 2.45 -5.93 -10.76
N GLN A 120 3.20 -5.00 -11.34
CA GLN A 120 3.16 -4.75 -12.78
C GLN A 120 3.68 -5.95 -13.58
N ALA A 121 4.81 -6.56 -13.16
CA ALA A 121 5.42 -7.68 -13.86
C ALA A 121 4.53 -8.94 -13.87
N TYR A 122 3.85 -9.23 -12.75
CA TYR A 122 3.10 -10.49 -12.59
C TYR A 122 1.60 -10.33 -12.80
N LEU A 123 0.99 -9.21 -12.39
CA LEU A 123 -0.45 -8.99 -12.53
C LEU A 123 -0.80 -8.10 -13.74
N GLY A 124 0.20 -7.45 -14.37
CA GLY A 124 -0.03 -6.57 -15.53
C GLY A 124 -0.79 -5.29 -15.20
N VAL A 125 -0.77 -4.86 -13.93
CA VAL A 125 -1.51 -3.69 -13.44
C VAL A 125 -0.57 -2.55 -13.07
N VAL A 126 -0.95 -1.32 -13.42
CA VAL A 126 -0.28 -0.11 -12.93
C VAL A 126 -0.96 0.33 -11.65
N THR A 127 -0.31 0.10 -10.51
CA THR A 127 -0.83 0.50 -9.21
C THR A 127 -0.68 2.01 -9.00
N ALA A 128 -1.81 2.74 -9.04
CA ALA A 128 -1.86 4.18 -8.78
C ALA A 128 -3.28 4.61 -8.36
N PRO A 129 -3.45 5.66 -7.52
CA PRO A 129 -2.41 6.45 -6.85
C PRO A 129 -1.76 5.72 -5.67
N VAL A 130 -0.54 6.12 -5.31
CA VAL A 130 0.24 5.49 -4.23
C VAL A 130 0.71 6.50 -3.19
N TYR A 131 1.02 6.02 -1.99
CA TYR A 131 1.74 6.75 -0.96
C TYR A 131 2.85 5.85 -0.42
N CYS A 132 4.07 6.36 -0.31
CA CYS A 132 5.21 5.59 0.19
C CYS A 132 5.73 6.14 1.51
N THR A 133 5.50 5.40 2.60
CA THR A 133 5.95 5.79 3.95
C THR A 133 7.47 5.91 4.05
N LYS A 134 8.24 5.12 3.28
CA LYS A 134 9.69 5.23 3.25
C LYS A 134 10.17 6.53 2.60
N ILE A 135 9.55 6.98 1.51
CA ILE A 135 9.85 8.29 0.89
C ILE A 135 9.49 9.41 1.86
N ALA A 136 8.27 9.39 2.40
CA ALA A 136 7.82 10.39 3.37
C ALA A 136 8.79 10.48 4.56
N SER A 137 9.20 9.32 5.10
CA SER A 137 10.17 9.23 6.19
C SER A 137 11.53 9.80 5.82
N LYS A 138 12.09 9.47 4.64
CA LYS A 138 13.37 10.06 4.18
C LYS A 138 13.29 11.58 4.04
N LEU A 139 12.12 12.11 3.64
CA LEU A 139 11.91 13.54 3.49
C LEU A 139 11.80 14.28 4.83
N VAL A 140 11.37 13.66 5.94
CA VAL A 140 11.06 14.38 7.18
C VAL A 140 11.82 13.92 8.43
N ARG A 141 12.32 12.69 8.45
CA ARG A 141 13.14 12.13 9.54
C ARG A 141 14.62 12.29 9.21
N THR A 142 15.04 13.50 8.84
CA THR A 142 16.40 13.81 8.34
C THR A 142 17.51 13.75 9.40
N PHE A 143 17.17 13.42 10.65
CA PHE A 143 18.12 13.23 11.75
C PHE A 143 18.56 11.77 11.92
N THR A 144 18.12 10.86 11.03
CA THR A 144 18.49 9.44 11.08
C THR A 144 18.52 8.85 9.68
N ASP A 145 19.35 7.83 9.47
CA ASP A 145 19.37 7.03 8.25
C ASP A 145 18.46 5.79 8.33
N ARG A 146 17.79 5.58 9.47
CA ARG A 146 16.94 4.40 9.73
C ARG A 146 15.52 4.63 9.23
N HIS A 147 15.24 4.19 8.01
CA HIS A 147 13.94 4.33 7.36
C HIS A 147 13.26 3.01 7.00
N GLY A 148 13.64 1.89 7.63
CA GLY A 148 12.94 0.62 7.46
C GLY A 148 11.64 0.57 8.25
N LEU A 149 10.66 -0.24 7.81
CA LEU A 149 9.33 -0.33 8.42
C LEU A 149 9.40 -0.58 9.94
N LYS A 150 10.20 -1.56 10.36
CA LYS A 150 10.46 -1.84 11.78
C LYS A 150 10.89 -0.59 12.57
N ASP A 151 11.80 0.22 12.02
CA ASP A 151 12.29 1.42 12.71
C ASP A 151 11.21 2.50 12.79
N LEU A 152 10.40 2.66 11.74
CA LEU A 152 9.26 3.57 11.75
C LEU A 152 8.21 3.15 12.78
N CYS A 153 7.83 1.88 12.82
CA CYS A 153 6.88 1.34 13.79
C CYS A 153 7.38 1.54 15.23
N ARG A 154 8.65 1.25 15.50
CA ARG A 154 9.23 1.47 16.83
C ARG A 154 9.24 2.94 17.20
N ASP A 155 9.81 3.78 16.34
CA ASP A 155 10.10 5.18 16.68
C ASP A 155 8.84 6.07 16.70
N LEU A 156 7.86 5.80 15.83
CA LEU A 156 6.67 6.64 15.68
C LEU A 156 5.43 6.09 16.39
N LEU A 157 5.36 4.77 16.59
CA LEU A 157 4.20 4.09 17.15
C LEU A 157 4.49 3.28 18.42
N GLY A 158 5.77 3.10 18.79
CA GLY A 158 6.16 2.25 19.92
C GLY A 158 5.95 0.74 19.67
N VAL A 159 5.84 0.32 18.41
CA VAL A 159 5.57 -1.08 18.02
C VAL A 159 6.85 -1.78 17.60
N GLU A 160 7.11 -2.95 18.18
CA GLU A 160 8.20 -3.84 17.75
C GLU A 160 7.72 -4.85 16.70
N LEU A 161 8.38 -4.83 15.53
CA LEU A 161 8.18 -5.84 14.48
C LEU A 161 9.28 -6.91 14.50
N SER A 162 8.88 -8.15 14.26
CA SER A 162 9.81 -9.26 14.01
C SER A 162 10.29 -9.25 12.56
N LYS A 163 11.55 -9.67 12.33
CA LYS A 163 12.11 -9.83 10.97
C LYS A 163 12.32 -11.31 10.58
N GLN A 164 11.88 -12.25 11.41
CA GLN A 164 12.29 -13.64 11.30
C GLN A 164 11.85 -14.33 9.99
N GLN A 165 10.74 -13.90 9.40
CA GLN A 165 10.18 -14.54 8.20
C GLN A 165 10.46 -13.76 6.90
N GLN A 166 11.16 -12.62 6.98
CA GLN A 166 11.50 -11.80 5.80
C GLN A 166 12.28 -12.59 4.73
N SER A 167 13.09 -13.55 5.15
CA SER A 167 13.90 -14.40 4.27
C SER A 167 13.49 -15.87 4.36
N SER A 168 12.18 -16.11 4.41
CA SER A 168 11.58 -17.44 4.36
C SER A 168 11.25 -17.87 2.93
N ASP A 169 10.91 -19.16 2.73
CA ASP A 169 10.44 -19.65 1.42
C ASP A 169 8.98 -19.26 1.19
N TRP A 170 8.78 -18.09 0.58
CA TRP A 170 7.45 -17.61 0.17
C TRP A 170 6.88 -18.39 -1.01
N GLY A 171 7.68 -19.22 -1.67
CA GLY A 171 7.26 -20.00 -2.83
C GLY A 171 6.49 -21.27 -2.49
N SER A 172 6.41 -21.63 -1.21
CA SER A 172 5.70 -22.80 -0.73
C SER A 172 4.21 -22.78 -1.09
N ASP A 173 3.65 -23.95 -1.42
CA ASP A 173 2.21 -24.11 -1.63
C ASP A 173 1.42 -23.89 -0.33
N GLN A 174 2.02 -24.16 0.82
CA GLN A 174 1.45 -23.93 2.14
C GLN A 174 2.34 -22.98 2.95
N LEU A 175 1.79 -21.82 3.30
CA LEU A 175 2.46 -20.86 4.17
C LEU A 175 2.27 -21.25 5.63
N THR A 176 3.31 -21.06 6.44
CA THR A 176 3.25 -21.34 7.88
C THR A 176 2.46 -20.26 8.62
N PRO A 177 1.90 -20.56 9.81
CA PRO A 177 1.27 -19.55 10.66
C PRO A 177 2.20 -18.37 10.98
N GLU A 178 3.51 -18.60 11.10
CA GLU A 178 4.51 -17.58 11.32
C GLU A 178 4.66 -16.64 10.12
N GLN A 179 4.69 -17.19 8.89
CA GLN A 179 4.74 -16.42 7.66
C GLN A 179 3.47 -15.55 7.51
N LEU A 180 2.29 -16.13 7.75
CA LEU A 180 1.02 -15.40 7.67
C LEU A 180 0.97 -14.23 8.66
N ARG A 181 1.40 -14.44 9.91
CA ARG A 181 1.47 -13.38 10.93
C ARG A 181 2.50 -12.30 10.59
N TYR A 182 3.65 -12.68 10.06
CA TYR A 182 4.67 -11.73 9.60
C TYR A 182 4.11 -10.84 8.48
N ALA A 183 3.59 -11.45 7.42
CA ALA A 183 3.04 -10.75 6.26
C ALA A 183 1.89 -9.81 6.67
N ALA A 184 1.05 -10.23 7.63
CA ALA A 184 0.00 -9.37 8.16
C ALA A 184 0.54 -8.15 8.90
N SER A 185 1.64 -8.30 9.64
CA SER A 185 2.23 -7.21 10.41
C SER A 185 2.85 -6.09 9.56
N ASP A 186 3.25 -6.39 8.32
CA ASP A 186 3.89 -5.42 7.42
C ASP A 186 2.90 -4.38 6.85
N VAL A 187 1.60 -4.71 6.78
CA VAL A 187 0.56 -3.77 6.32
C VAL A 187 -0.26 -3.14 7.45
N LEU A 188 -0.34 -3.78 8.61
CA LEU A 188 -1.25 -3.41 9.70
C LEU A 188 -1.07 -1.97 10.21
N TYR A 189 0.16 -1.46 10.19
CA TYR A 189 0.51 -0.18 10.79
C TYR A 189 0.67 0.97 9.78
N LEU A 190 0.51 0.70 8.48
CA LEU A 190 0.81 1.71 7.44
C LEU A 190 -0.12 2.93 7.49
N HIS A 191 -1.40 2.77 7.84
CA HIS A 191 -2.33 3.89 8.02
C HIS A 191 -1.90 4.82 9.16
N ALA A 192 -1.50 4.24 10.30
CA ALA A 192 -1.04 5.03 11.44
C ALA A 192 0.31 5.71 11.16
N LEU A 193 1.23 5.01 10.49
CA LEU A 193 2.48 5.63 10.02
C LEU A 193 2.23 6.78 9.06
N LYS A 194 1.30 6.62 8.11
CA LYS A 194 0.90 7.70 7.21
C LYS A 194 0.43 8.92 8.00
N ALA A 195 -0.46 8.75 8.98
CA ALA A 195 -0.98 9.86 9.77
C ALA A 195 0.15 10.65 10.47
N ARG A 196 1.10 9.96 11.11
CA ARG A 196 2.27 10.58 11.74
C ARG A 196 3.18 11.28 10.72
N LEU A 197 3.43 10.65 9.58
CA LEU A 197 4.29 11.20 8.54
C LEU A 197 3.64 12.41 7.84
N ASP A 198 2.32 12.44 7.68
CA ASP A 198 1.59 13.59 7.13
C ASP A 198 1.68 14.81 8.06
N GLU A 199 1.62 14.61 9.38
CA GLU A 199 1.86 15.68 10.36
C GLU A 199 3.27 16.28 10.20
N MET A 200 4.28 15.41 10.08
CA MET A 200 5.67 15.83 9.88
C MET A 200 5.88 16.50 8.52
N LEU A 201 5.32 15.97 7.44
CA LEU A 201 5.42 16.54 6.09
C LEU A 201 4.82 17.94 6.02
N ARG A 202 3.69 18.18 6.71
CA ARG A 202 3.09 19.51 6.80
C ARG A 202 3.94 20.45 7.64
N ARG A 203 4.42 20.00 8.81
CA ARG A 203 5.28 20.80 9.70
C ARG A 203 6.56 21.27 9.01
N GLU A 204 7.17 20.40 8.21
CA GLU A 204 8.42 20.68 7.47
C GLU A 204 8.19 21.29 6.09
N GLU A 205 6.93 21.57 5.70
CA GLU A 205 6.54 22.15 4.40
C GLU A 205 6.99 21.31 3.18
N ARG A 206 7.06 19.98 3.34
CA ARG A 206 7.54 19.03 2.30
C ARG A 206 6.43 18.19 1.66
N ALA A 207 5.17 18.45 1.99
CA ALA A 207 4.02 17.67 1.50
C ALA A 207 3.91 17.68 -0.04
N ALA A 208 4.08 18.83 -0.69
CA ALA A 208 4.00 18.93 -2.15
C ALA A 208 5.12 18.15 -2.85
N LEU A 209 6.34 18.20 -2.31
CA LEU A 209 7.46 17.41 -2.82
C LEU A 209 7.22 15.91 -2.66
N ALA A 210 6.72 15.49 -1.50
CA ALA A 210 6.36 14.08 -1.27
C ALA A 210 5.29 13.61 -2.27
N GLN A 211 4.26 14.42 -2.54
CA GLN A 211 3.24 14.10 -3.54
C GLN A 211 3.85 13.91 -4.93
N ALA A 212 4.71 14.83 -5.39
CA ALA A 212 5.39 14.69 -6.67
C ALA A 212 6.25 13.41 -6.76
N CYS A 213 6.92 13.03 -5.67
CA CYS A 213 7.62 11.75 -5.59
C CYS A 213 6.68 10.55 -5.67
N PHE A 214 5.50 10.62 -5.04
CA PHE A 214 4.50 9.54 -5.09
C PHE A 214 3.91 9.38 -6.49
N ASP A 215 3.62 10.48 -7.17
CA ASP A 215 3.07 10.47 -8.53
C ASP A 215 4.09 9.90 -9.53
N PHE A 216 5.38 10.07 -9.28
CA PHE A 216 6.46 9.51 -10.11
C PHE A 216 6.74 8.02 -9.84
N LEU A 217 6.32 7.46 -8.70
CA LEU A 217 6.69 6.09 -8.31
C LEU A 217 6.30 5.01 -9.34
N PRO A 218 5.09 5.03 -9.94
CA PRO A 218 4.75 4.06 -10.99
C PRO A 218 5.70 4.13 -12.19
N ALA A 219 6.11 5.34 -12.61
CA ALA A 219 7.09 5.50 -13.67
C ALA A 219 8.48 5.01 -13.25
N ARG A 220 8.90 5.27 -12.00
CA ARG A 220 10.16 4.75 -11.46
C ARG A 220 10.19 3.23 -11.45
N ALA A 221 9.10 2.57 -11.07
CA ALA A 221 8.96 1.12 -11.12
C ALA A 221 9.03 0.58 -12.56
N ALA A 222 8.36 1.25 -13.50
CA ALA A 222 8.43 0.89 -14.92
C ALA A 222 9.84 1.03 -15.50
N LEU A 223 10.60 2.05 -15.09
CA LEU A 223 12.01 2.20 -15.46
C LEU A 223 12.87 1.04 -14.94
N ASP A 224 12.59 0.53 -13.74
CA ASP A 224 13.32 -0.62 -13.18
C ASP A 224 13.09 -1.88 -14.03
N LEU A 225 11.83 -2.14 -14.38
CA LEU A 225 11.47 -3.24 -15.29
C LEU A 225 12.04 -3.03 -16.70
N GLY A 226 12.21 -1.78 -17.13
CA GLY A 226 12.81 -1.40 -18.42
C GLY A 226 14.34 -1.55 -18.48
N GLY A 227 15.01 -1.90 -17.38
CA GLY A 227 16.46 -2.10 -17.33
C GLY A 227 17.27 -0.96 -16.71
N TRP A 228 16.62 -0.03 -16.00
CA TRP A 228 17.29 1.06 -15.27
C TRP A 228 17.22 0.96 -13.74
N PRO A 229 17.34 -0.21 -13.07
CA PRO A 229 17.11 -0.33 -11.62
C PRO A 229 18.14 0.42 -10.75
N ASP A 230 19.40 0.49 -11.18
CA ASP A 230 20.46 1.12 -10.41
C ASP A 230 20.84 2.52 -10.94
N LEU A 231 20.29 2.91 -12.08
CA LEU A 231 20.52 4.22 -12.67
C LEU A 231 19.47 5.22 -12.14
N ASP A 232 19.96 6.27 -11.48
CA ASP A 232 19.15 7.47 -11.32
C ASP A 232 19.00 8.13 -12.68
N ILE A 233 17.79 8.11 -13.24
CA ILE A 233 17.51 8.62 -14.58
C ILE A 233 17.72 10.13 -14.70
N PHE A 234 17.84 10.83 -13.57
CA PHE A 234 18.14 12.25 -13.51
C PHE A 234 19.65 12.55 -13.37
N ALA A 235 20.48 11.53 -13.15
CA ALA A 235 21.94 11.68 -13.09
C ALA A 235 22.57 11.78 -14.50
N HIS A 236 23.77 12.36 -14.55
CA HIS A 236 24.59 12.48 -15.77
C HIS A 236 25.21 11.14 -16.20
#